data_AF-N1ZL69-F1
#
_entry.id   AF-N1ZL69-F1
#
_cell.length_a   1.000
_cell.length_b   1.000
_cell.length_c   1.000
_cell.angle_alpha   90.00
_cell.angle_beta   90.00
_cell.angle_gamma   90.00
#
_symmetry.space_group_name_H-M   'P 1'
#
loop_
_entity.id
_entity.type
_entity.pdbx_description
1 polymer ?
#
loop_
_entity_poly.entity_id
_entity_poly.type
_entity_poly.pdbx_seq_one_letter_code
_entity_poly.pdbx_strand_id
1 'polypeptide(L)'
;MDNWFTIDKIDDETIIISEYRHWEETHCYLLNGKEKSLLIDTGLGISNIYDEVRKLTDKPIAAVATHIHWDHIGGHKYFPEFYAHAEELDWLNGKFPLTIETIKKMVVDRCDLPDGFHVDDYVFFQGCYHAAYGGTNDNESCQLSVFSLYKP
;
A
#
# COMPACT_ATOMS: atom_id res chain seq x y z
N MET A 1 16.71 14.97 1.73
CA MET A 1 15.92 13.74 1.92
C MET A 1 14.80 14.14 2.85
N ASP A 2 13.57 14.15 2.37
CA ASP A 2 12.43 14.35 3.24
C ASP A 2 12.36 13.21 4.24
N ASN A 3 12.37 13.55 5.52
CA ASN A 3 12.23 12.64 6.65
C ASN A 3 10.76 12.24 6.86
N TRP A 4 10.06 11.90 5.78
CA TRP A 4 8.64 11.57 5.83
C TRP A 4 8.38 10.24 6.56
N PHE A 5 9.17 9.22 6.22
CA PHE A 5 9.06 7.90 6.81
C PHE A 5 9.94 7.75 8.05
N THR A 6 9.38 7.15 9.09
CA THR A 6 10.14 6.60 10.22
C THR A 6 10.22 5.09 10.07
N ILE A 7 11.45 4.54 10.14
CA ILE A 7 11.72 3.13 9.90
C ILE A 7 12.22 2.50 11.20
N ASP A 8 11.47 1.55 11.73
CA ASP A 8 11.85 0.77 12.91
C ASP A 8 11.88 -0.73 12.60
N LYS A 9 12.72 -1.47 13.32
CA LYS A 9 12.78 -2.94 13.22
C LYS A 9 12.00 -3.57 14.36
N ILE A 10 11.13 -4.51 14.02
CA ILE A 10 10.47 -5.39 15.00
C ILE A 10 11.37 -6.60 15.28
N ASP A 11 11.90 -7.21 14.21
CA ASP A 11 12.90 -8.27 14.28
C ASP A 11 13.81 -8.22 13.02
N ASP A 12 14.59 -9.28 12.79
CA ASP A 12 15.54 -9.36 11.67
C ASP A 12 14.88 -9.33 10.28
N GLU A 13 13.64 -9.80 10.18
CA GLU A 13 12.90 -9.93 8.91
C GLU A 13 11.64 -9.06 8.85
N THR A 14 11.30 -8.36 9.94
CA THR A 14 10.08 -7.56 10.07
C THR A 14 10.41 -6.10 10.36
N ILE A 15 10.01 -5.21 9.46
CA ILE A 15 10.26 -3.77 9.54
C ILE A 15 8.93 -3.02 9.48
N ILE A 16 8.79 -1.98 10.31
CA ILE A 16 7.67 -1.05 10.26
C ILE A 16 8.13 0.26 9.61
N ILE A 17 7.30 0.79 8.72
CA ILE A 17 7.51 2.04 7.99
C ILE A 17 6.31 2.94 8.30
N SER A 18 6.54 4.04 9.02
CA SER A 18 5.48 4.86 9.62
C SER A 18 5.50 6.30 9.11
N GLU A 19 4.32 6.91 8.97
CA GLU A 19 4.13 8.28 8.47
C GLU A 19 3.61 9.21 9.58
N TYR A 20 4.35 9.34 10.69
CA TYR A 20 3.97 10.12 11.89
C TYR A 20 3.75 11.62 11.65
N ARG A 21 4.15 12.16 10.50
CA ARG A 21 3.94 13.57 10.15
C ARG A 21 2.52 13.87 9.68
N HIS A 22 1.68 12.85 9.56
CA HIS A 22 0.28 12.94 9.21
C HIS A 22 -0.60 12.37 10.33
N TRP A 23 -1.79 12.95 10.55
CA TRP A 23 -2.64 12.63 11.70
C TRP A 23 -3.18 11.19 11.75
N GLU A 24 -3.28 10.50 10.61
CA GLU A 24 -3.63 9.07 10.58
C GLU A 24 -2.51 8.18 11.13
N GLU A 25 -1.27 8.70 11.22
CA GLU A 25 -0.10 7.97 11.71
C GLU A 25 0.05 6.58 11.05
N THR A 26 -0.18 6.52 9.75
CA THR A 26 -0.24 5.27 8.99
C THR A 26 1.03 4.43 9.15
N HIS A 27 0.83 3.12 9.28
CA HIS A 27 1.91 2.13 9.39
C HIS A 27 1.82 1.10 8.27
N CYS A 28 2.96 0.87 7.60
CA CYS A 28 3.16 -0.23 6.68
C CYS A 28 4.17 -1.21 7.25
N TYR A 29 4.05 -2.48 6.88
CA TYR A 29 4.92 -3.53 7.40
C TYR A 29 5.60 -4.27 6.25
N LEU A 30 6.92 -4.30 6.25
CA LEU A 30 7.70 -5.10 5.33
C LEU A 30 8.09 -6.41 6.01
N LEU A 31 7.63 -7.52 5.43
CA LEU A 31 7.97 -8.88 5.83
C LEU A 31 8.94 -9.48 4.82
N ASN A 32 10.18 -9.72 5.22
CA ASN A 32 11.20 -10.30 4.37
C ASN A 32 11.14 -11.83 4.40
N GLY A 33 10.39 -12.42 3.46
CA GLY A 33 10.38 -13.86 3.23
C GLY A 33 11.67 -14.36 2.59
N LYS A 34 11.84 -15.68 2.45
CA LYS A 34 13.07 -16.26 1.87
C LYS A 34 13.29 -15.89 0.40
N GLU A 35 12.22 -15.87 -0.39
CA GLU A 35 12.27 -15.65 -1.84
C GLU A 35 11.74 -14.28 -2.27
N LYS A 36 10.83 -13.71 -1.48
CA LYS A 36 10.10 -12.48 -1.79
C LYS A 36 9.82 -11.72 -0.49
N SER A 37 9.78 -10.40 -0.59
CA SER A 37 9.30 -9.54 0.50
C SER A 37 7.83 -9.17 0.26
N LEU A 38 7.04 -9.19 1.33
CA LEU A 38 5.65 -8.75 1.31
C LEU A 38 5.55 -7.41 2.03
N LEU A 39 5.05 -6.39 1.35
CA LEU A 39 4.73 -5.10 1.94
C LEU A 39 3.22 -5.06 2.24
N ILE A 40 2.87 -4.98 3.51
CA ILE A 40 1.49 -4.79 3.98
C ILE A 40 1.22 -3.30 4.04
N ASP A 41 0.26 -2.85 3.25
CA ASP A 41 -0.09 -1.46 2.97
C ASP A 41 1.06 -0.62 2.39
N THR A 42 0.73 0.52 1.79
CA THR A 42 1.69 1.36 1.03
C THR A 42 1.64 2.84 1.39
N GLY A 43 0.96 3.17 2.49
CA GLY A 43 0.94 4.51 3.04
C GLY A 43 0.05 5.49 2.28
N LEU A 44 0.15 6.75 2.69
CA LEU A 44 -0.64 7.89 2.21
C LEU A 44 -0.30 8.30 0.78
N GLY A 45 0.82 7.84 0.22
CA GLY A 45 1.27 8.23 -1.13
C GLY A 45 1.83 9.66 -1.20
N ILE A 46 2.09 10.30 -0.05
CA ILE A 46 2.69 11.64 0.04
C ILE A 46 4.18 11.60 -0.33
N SER A 47 4.90 10.58 0.14
CA SER A 47 6.27 10.29 -0.30
C SER A 47 6.35 8.92 -0.97
N ASN A 48 7.41 8.69 -1.74
CA ASN A 48 7.58 7.41 -2.45
C ASN A 48 8.07 6.31 -1.50
N ILE A 49 7.16 5.50 -0.96
CA ILE A 49 7.50 4.36 -0.08
C ILE A 49 8.37 3.30 -0.78
N TYR A 50 8.28 3.17 -2.11
CA TYR A 50 9.06 2.18 -2.86
C TYR A 50 10.57 2.42 -2.74
N ASP A 51 10.99 3.68 -2.74
CA ASP A 51 12.40 4.04 -2.60
C ASP A 51 12.94 3.65 -1.22
N GLU A 52 12.12 3.71 -0.17
CA GLU A 52 12.51 3.22 1.17
C GLU A 52 12.53 1.70 1.22
N VAL A 53 11.49 1.04 0.72
CA VAL A 53 11.39 -0.43 0.74
C VAL A 53 12.54 -1.09 -0.01
N ARG A 54 12.97 -0.53 -1.16
CA ARG A 54 14.10 -1.08 -1.93
C ARG A 54 15.46 -0.96 -1.25
N LYS A 55 15.61 -0.08 -0.24
CA LYS A 55 16.82 -0.04 0.60
C LYS A 55 16.83 -1.14 1.66
N LEU A 56 15.67 -1.71 1.95
CA LEU A 56 15.45 -2.69 3.02
C LEU A 56 15.44 -4.15 2.52
N THR A 57 15.35 -4.36 1.21
CA THR A 57 15.37 -5.68 0.58
C THR A 57 15.83 -5.64 -0.88
N ASP A 58 16.62 -6.65 -1.26
CA ASP A 58 17.01 -6.92 -2.65
C ASP A 58 16.09 -7.96 -3.33
N LYS A 59 15.13 -8.52 -2.59
CA LYS A 59 14.18 -9.52 -3.10
C LYS A 59 13.09 -8.84 -3.94
N PRO A 60 12.42 -9.57 -4.85
CA PRO A 60 11.15 -9.11 -5.42
C PRO A 60 10.18 -8.71 -4.30
N ILE A 61 9.34 -7.70 -4.56
CA ILE A 61 8.38 -7.18 -3.58
C ILE A 61 6.97 -7.33 -4.15
N ALA A 62 6.08 -7.90 -3.34
CA ALA A 62 4.64 -7.81 -3.57
C ALA A 62 4.02 -6.90 -2.51
N ALA A 63 3.02 -6.10 -2.89
CA ALA A 63 2.21 -5.35 -1.95
C ALA A 63 0.89 -6.07 -1.63
N VAL A 64 0.35 -5.89 -0.44
CA VAL A 64 -1.00 -6.32 -0.10
C VAL A 64 -1.70 -5.22 0.68
N ALA A 65 -2.90 -4.86 0.26
CA ALA A 65 -3.75 -3.95 1.01
C ALA A 65 -4.48 -4.71 2.11
N THR A 66 -4.48 -4.18 3.34
CA THR A 66 -5.38 -4.66 4.40
C THR A 66 -6.83 -4.29 4.11
N HIS A 67 -7.02 -3.08 3.56
CA HIS A 67 -8.27 -2.61 2.99
C HIS A 67 -8.05 -1.46 1.99
N ILE A 68 -9.07 -1.09 1.21
CA ILE A 68 -8.96 -0.07 0.14
C ILE A 68 -9.33 1.32 0.66
N HIS A 69 -8.44 1.93 1.43
CA HIS A 69 -8.50 3.36 1.76
C HIS A 69 -7.23 4.10 1.30
N TRP A 70 -7.35 5.41 1.13
CA TRP A 70 -6.34 6.30 0.56
C TRP A 70 -5.02 6.31 1.34
N ASP A 71 -5.08 6.06 2.64
CA ASP A 71 -3.95 5.92 3.56
C ASP A 71 -3.32 4.53 3.53
N HIS A 72 -3.99 3.52 2.98
CA HIS A 72 -3.42 2.17 2.83
C HIS A 72 -2.85 1.92 1.42
N ILE A 73 -3.42 2.57 0.39
CA ILE A 73 -3.07 2.28 -1.01
C ILE A 73 -2.38 3.41 -1.78
N GLY A 74 -1.96 4.48 -1.12
CA GLY A 74 -1.36 5.65 -1.77
C GLY A 74 -0.09 5.34 -2.56
N GLY A 75 0.69 4.34 -2.15
CA GLY A 75 1.90 3.88 -2.85
C GLY A 75 1.72 2.70 -3.81
N HIS A 76 0.51 2.12 -3.95
CA HIS A 76 0.30 0.87 -4.72
C HIS A 76 0.79 0.94 -6.17
N LYS A 77 0.72 2.12 -6.81
CA LYS A 77 1.17 2.33 -8.20
C LYS A 77 2.64 1.94 -8.46
N TYR A 78 3.47 1.86 -7.41
CA TYR A 78 4.88 1.49 -7.51
C TYR A 78 5.13 -0.03 -7.44
N PHE A 79 4.10 -0.83 -7.16
CA PHE A 79 4.21 -2.27 -6.95
C PHE A 79 3.42 -3.02 -8.04
N PRO A 80 4.09 -3.52 -9.10
CA PRO A 80 3.42 -4.23 -10.19
C PRO A 80 2.73 -5.53 -9.75
N GLU A 81 3.24 -6.15 -8.70
CA GLU A 81 2.60 -7.29 -8.04
C GLU A 81 1.93 -6.81 -6.76
N PHE A 82 0.59 -6.81 -6.76
CA PHE A 82 -0.18 -6.48 -5.56
C PHE A 82 -1.47 -7.30 -5.42
N TYR A 83 -1.95 -7.37 -4.18
CA TYR A 83 -3.09 -8.16 -3.76
C TYR A 83 -4.08 -7.31 -2.94
N ALA A 84 -5.37 -7.58 -3.09
CA ALA A 84 -6.45 -6.96 -2.33
C ALA A 84 -7.55 -7.99 -2.04
N HIS A 85 -8.42 -7.71 -1.06
CA HIS A 85 -9.55 -8.60 -0.79
C HIS A 85 -10.60 -8.51 -1.92
N ALA A 86 -11.22 -9.64 -2.26
CA ALA A 86 -12.18 -9.74 -3.37
C ALA A 86 -13.39 -8.80 -3.23
N GLU A 87 -13.86 -8.58 -2.00
CA GLU A 87 -14.99 -7.69 -1.71
C GLU A 87 -14.66 -6.20 -1.89
N GLU A 88 -13.39 -5.82 -2.01
CA GLU A 88 -12.98 -4.41 -2.16
C GLU A 88 -12.55 -4.05 -3.57
N LEU A 89 -12.59 -5.01 -4.50
CA LEU A 89 -12.19 -4.79 -5.88
C LEU A 89 -13.03 -3.71 -6.57
N ASP A 90 -14.28 -3.58 -6.17
CA ASP A 90 -15.16 -2.52 -6.66
C ASP A 90 -14.60 -1.12 -6.35
N TRP A 91 -13.92 -0.95 -5.21
CA TRP A 91 -13.32 0.31 -4.80
C TRP A 91 -12.04 0.66 -5.58
N LEU A 92 -11.33 -0.36 -6.06
CA LEU A 92 -10.23 -0.22 -7.02
C LEU A 92 -10.69 -0.01 -8.48
N ASN A 93 -11.99 -0.17 -8.73
CA ASN A 93 -12.64 -0.09 -10.05
C ASN A 93 -13.67 1.06 -10.12
N GLY A 94 -13.36 2.18 -9.49
CA GLY A 94 -14.10 3.44 -9.62
C GLY A 94 -15.35 3.55 -8.75
N LYS A 95 -15.63 2.57 -7.88
CA LYS A 95 -16.77 2.62 -6.94
C LYS A 95 -16.38 3.03 -5.53
N PHE A 96 -15.18 3.62 -5.35
CA PHE A 96 -14.81 4.18 -4.05
C PHE A 96 -15.77 5.31 -3.67
N PRO A 97 -16.31 5.35 -2.44
CA PRO A 97 -17.43 6.23 -2.10
C PRO A 97 -17.03 7.72 -1.97
N LEU A 98 -15.75 8.03 -1.79
CA LEU A 98 -15.27 9.41 -1.66
C LEU A 98 -14.76 9.95 -3.00
N THR A 99 -15.03 11.23 -3.26
CA THR A 99 -14.47 11.92 -4.43
C THR A 99 -12.98 12.17 -4.25
N ILE A 100 -12.25 12.32 -5.36
CA ILE A 100 -10.83 12.68 -5.32
C ILE A 100 -10.59 14.01 -4.59
N GLU A 101 -11.53 14.96 -4.66
CA GLU A 101 -11.44 16.23 -3.91
C GLU A 101 -11.51 16.02 -2.40
N THR A 102 -12.36 15.11 -1.94
CA THR A 102 -12.44 14.75 -0.51
C THR A 102 -11.17 14.06 -0.07
N ILE A 103 -10.67 13.09 -0.86
CA ILE A 103 -9.43 12.38 -0.55
C ILE A 103 -8.25 13.35 -0.48
N LYS A 104 -8.11 14.25 -1.45
CA LYS A 104 -7.06 15.28 -1.46
C LYS A 104 -7.08 16.16 -0.21
N LYS A 105 -8.27 16.51 0.30
CA LYS A 105 -8.41 17.25 1.58
C LYS A 105 -7.95 16.43 2.76
N MET A 106 -8.25 15.13 2.79
CA MET A 106 -7.83 14.23 3.86
C MET A 106 -6.31 14.00 3.86
N VAL A 107 -5.70 13.86 2.68
CA VAL A 107 -4.24 13.68 2.50
C VAL A 107 -3.42 14.84 3.06
N VAL A 108 -3.93 16.06 2.97
CA VAL A 108 -3.23 17.27 3.46
C VAL A 108 -3.75 17.74 4.82
N ASP A 109 -4.64 16.98 5.44
CA ASP A 109 -5.21 17.37 6.73
C ASP A 109 -4.15 17.22 7.82
N ARG A 110 -4.09 18.18 8.75
CA ARG A 110 -3.25 18.16 9.96
C ARG A 110 -1.84 17.54 9.77
N CYS A 111 -1.11 17.95 8.73
CA CYS A 111 0.22 17.43 8.44
C CYS A 111 1.18 18.51 7.93
N ASP A 112 2.47 18.31 8.16
CA ASP A 112 3.53 19.13 7.58
C ASP A 112 4.04 18.43 6.33
N LEU A 113 3.54 18.80 5.15
CA LEU A 113 3.88 18.16 3.88
C LEU A 113 5.38 18.27 3.55
N PRO A 114 5.97 17.27 2.87
CA PRO A 114 7.36 17.31 2.42
C PRO A 114 7.55 18.33 1.29
N ASP A 115 8.80 18.79 1.12
CA ASP A 115 9.13 19.76 0.09
C ASP A 115 8.87 19.18 -1.31
N GLY A 116 8.14 19.93 -2.15
CA GLY A 116 7.82 19.50 -3.52
C GLY A 116 6.61 18.57 -3.65
N PHE A 117 5.93 18.22 -2.56
CA PHE A 117 4.62 17.58 -2.67
C PHE A 117 3.55 18.60 -3.09
N HIS A 118 2.84 18.30 -4.17
CA HIS A 118 1.71 19.08 -4.67
C HIS A 118 0.46 18.21 -4.67
N VAL A 119 -0.52 18.56 -3.84
CA VAL A 119 -1.77 17.80 -3.70
C VAL A 119 -2.57 17.71 -5.01
N ASP A 120 -2.37 18.67 -5.92
CA ASP A 120 -3.03 18.64 -7.24
C ASP A 120 -2.58 17.44 -8.09
N ASP A 121 -1.36 16.96 -7.88
CA ASP A 121 -0.79 15.79 -8.55
C ASP A 121 -1.14 14.47 -7.84
N TYR A 122 -1.80 14.54 -6.68
CA TYR A 122 -2.21 13.35 -5.94
C TYR A 122 -3.25 12.56 -6.74
N VAL A 123 -2.99 11.27 -6.90
CA VAL A 123 -3.87 10.31 -7.57
C VAL A 123 -4.23 9.23 -6.58
N PHE A 124 -5.53 9.06 -6.34
CA PHE A 124 -6.02 7.89 -5.63
C PHE A 124 -5.87 6.66 -6.55
N PHE A 125 -5.18 5.64 -6.07
CA PHE A 125 -4.87 4.48 -6.88
C PHE A 125 -6.14 3.74 -7.34
N GLN A 126 -6.15 3.38 -8.62
CA GLN A 126 -7.18 2.61 -9.31
C GLN A 126 -6.43 1.69 -10.28
N GLY A 127 -6.77 0.40 -10.34
CA GLY A 127 -6.01 -0.49 -11.22
C GLY A 127 -6.33 -1.97 -11.10
N CYS A 128 -5.84 -2.71 -12.10
CA CYS A 128 -5.93 -4.16 -12.20
C CYS A 128 -4.95 -4.82 -11.21
N TYR A 129 -5.50 -5.64 -10.31
CA TYR A 129 -4.80 -6.42 -9.30
C TYR A 129 -4.27 -7.73 -9.87
N HIS A 130 -3.22 -8.28 -9.26
CA HIS A 130 -2.63 -9.54 -9.73
C HIS A 130 -3.45 -10.75 -9.25
N ALA A 131 -3.95 -10.69 -8.01
CA ALA A 131 -4.95 -11.63 -7.53
C ALA A 131 -5.76 -11.04 -6.37
N ALA A 132 -6.98 -11.55 -6.20
CA ALA A 132 -7.85 -11.22 -5.10
C ALA A 132 -7.90 -12.35 -4.06
N TYR A 133 -7.89 -12.01 -2.77
CA TYR A 133 -8.05 -12.99 -1.69
C TYR A 133 -9.46 -13.01 -1.10
N GLY A 134 -9.92 -14.17 -0.63
CA GLY A 134 -11.16 -14.29 0.14
C GLY A 134 -12.47 -14.50 -0.64
N GLY A 135 -12.43 -14.65 -1.97
CA GLY A 135 -13.64 -14.89 -2.79
C GLY A 135 -13.96 -16.37 -3.04
N THR A 136 -15.25 -16.71 -3.20
CA THR A 136 -15.69 -18.00 -3.75
C THR A 136 -15.60 -17.98 -5.28
N ASN A 137 -14.70 -18.79 -5.82
CA ASN A 137 -14.46 -19.30 -7.19
C ASN A 137 -15.27 -18.88 -8.45
N ASP A 138 -15.95 -17.74 -8.52
CA ASP A 138 -16.95 -17.52 -9.58
C ASP A 138 -16.69 -16.30 -10.49
N ASN A 139 -15.43 -15.92 -10.77
CA ASN A 139 -15.13 -15.01 -11.89
C ASN A 139 -13.75 -15.29 -12.54
N GLU A 140 -13.77 -15.75 -13.79
CA GLU A 140 -12.61 -16.10 -14.64
C GLU A 140 -11.88 -14.87 -15.25
N SER A 141 -11.50 -13.90 -14.43
CA SER A 141 -10.45 -12.95 -14.85
C SER A 141 -9.55 -12.62 -13.68
N CYS A 142 -8.30 -13.09 -13.78
CA CYS A 142 -7.24 -13.02 -12.76
C CYS A 142 -7.48 -13.89 -11.51
N GLN A 143 -7.56 -15.21 -11.72
CA GLN A 143 -7.34 -16.17 -10.63
C GLN A 143 -5.84 -16.46 -10.50
N LEU A 144 -5.22 -16.01 -9.42
CA LEU A 144 -4.06 -16.68 -8.85
C LEU A 144 -4.37 -16.98 -7.38
N SER A 145 -4.31 -18.27 -7.06
CA SER A 145 -4.72 -18.90 -5.80
C SER A 145 -4.17 -18.19 -4.57
N VAL A 146 -5.05 -17.62 -3.77
CA VAL A 146 -4.69 -17.18 -2.42
C VAL A 146 -4.88 -18.35 -1.48
N PHE A 147 -3.85 -19.17 -1.32
CA PHE A 147 -3.67 -20.08 -0.18
C PHE A 147 -2.29 -20.76 -0.29
N SER A 148 -1.20 -20.04 0.00
CA SER A 148 0.08 -20.72 0.35
C SER A 148 1.10 -19.87 1.12
N LEU A 149 0.75 -18.70 1.70
CA LEU A 149 1.75 -17.93 2.47
C LEU A 149 1.98 -18.43 3.90
N TYR A 150 1.23 -19.42 4.37
CA TYR A 150 1.55 -20.15 5.61
C TYR A 150 1.12 -21.62 5.47
N LYS A 151 2.08 -22.50 5.24
CA LYS A 151 2.01 -23.89 5.72
C LYS A 151 3.10 -24.04 6.77
N PRO A 152 2.79 -24.56 7.98
CA PRO A 152 3.79 -24.85 9.00
C PRO A 152 4.79 -25.91 8.53
#